data_AF-A0A2S9F6H4-F1
#
_entry.id   AF-A0A2S9F6H4-F1
#
_cell.length_a   1.000
_cell.length_b   1.000
_cell.length_c   1.000
_cell.angle_alpha   90.00
_cell.angle_beta   90.00
_cell.angle_gamma   90.00
#
_symmetry.space_group_name_H-M   'P 1'
#
loop_
_entity.id
_entity.type
_entity.pdbx_description
1 polymer ?
#
loop_
_entity_poly.entity_id
_entity_poly.type
_entity_poly.pdbx_seq_one_letter_code
_entity_poly.pdbx_strand_id
1 'polypeptide(L)' 'MFRVLFYSPRIAPNTGNAIRMVAGTGCELHLVEPLGFDLSEPKLRRA' A
#
# COMPACT_ATOMS: atom_id res chain seq x y z
N MET A 1 -1.94 1.02 -18.50
CA MET A 1 -1.69 0.46 -17.15
C MET A 1 -2.42 1.33 -16.14
N PHE A 2 -3.04 0.76 -15.11
CA PHE A 2 -3.76 1.52 -14.08
C PHE A 2 -2.85 1.95 -12.93
N ARG A 3 -3.23 3.04 -12.25
CA ARG A 3 -2.59 3.54 -11.04
C ARG A 3 -3.61 3.59 -9.91
N VAL A 4 -3.24 3.05 -8.75
CA VAL A 4 -4.05 3.04 -7.53
C VAL A 4 -3.43 4.04 -6.56
N LEU A 5 -4.26 4.91 -5.97
CA LEU A 5 -3.79 5.91 -5.01
C LEU A 5 -4.54 5.79 -3.69
N PHE A 6 -3.79 5.69 -2.60
CA PHE A 6 -4.32 5.86 -1.26
C PHE A 6 -3.93 7.23 -0.71
N TYR A 7 -4.92 8.03 -0.36
CA TYR A 7 -4.73 9.34 0.27
C TYR A 7 -4.74 9.22 1.79
N SER A 8 -3.61 9.53 2.43
CA SER A 8 -3.40 9.45 3.88
C SER A 8 -3.91 8.15 4.53
N PRO A 9 -3.46 6.96 4.07
CA PRO A 9 -3.96 5.69 4.56
C PRO A 9 -3.62 5.48 6.03
N ARG A 10 -4.57 4.96 6.80
CA ARG A 10 -4.43 4.78 8.27
C ARG A 10 -4.50 3.34 8.76
N ILE A 11 -4.81 2.39 7.88
CA ILE A 11 -4.99 0.97 8.23
C ILE A 11 -3.94 0.16 7.47
N ALA A 12 -2.86 -0.24 8.16
CA ALA A 12 -1.75 -0.99 7.57
C ALA A 12 -2.22 -2.25 6.80
N PRO A 13 -3.13 -3.10 7.32
CA PRO A 13 -3.64 -4.25 6.57
C PRO A 13 -4.23 -3.93 5.19
N ASN A 14 -4.92 -2.78 5.05
CA ASN A 14 -5.50 -2.38 3.78
C ASN A 14 -4.42 -2.05 2.75
N THR A 15 -3.37 -1.35 3.18
CA THR A 15 -2.19 -1.04 2.35
C THR A 15 -1.45 -2.31 1.95
N GLY A 16 -1.27 -3.27 2.87
CA GLY A 16 -0.66 -4.56 2.55
C GLY A 16 -1.47 -5.37 1.53
N ASN A 17 -2.80 -5.35 1.62
CA ASN A 17 -3.66 -5.98 0.61
C ASN A 17 -3.57 -5.27 -0.75
N ALA A 18 -3.46 -3.94 -0.76
CA ALA A 18 -3.27 -3.17 -1.99
C ALA A 18 -1.92 -3.48 -2.66
N ILE A 19 -0.84 -3.64 -1.89
CA ILE A 19 0.48 -4.06 -2.38
C ILE A 19 0.37 -5.39 -3.13
N ARG A 20 -0.27 -6.41 -2.54
CA ARG A 20 -0.51 -7.71 -3.19
C ARG A 20 -1.30 -7.58 -4.48
N MET A 21 -2.37 -6.78 -4.46
CA MET A 21 -3.23 -6.56 -5.62
C MET A 21 -2.44 -5.94 -6.77
N VAL A 22 -1.66 -4.89 -6.52
CA VAL A 22 -0.90 -4.22 -7.60
C VAL A 22 0.23 -5.11 -8.13
N ALA A 23 0.86 -5.91 -7.27
CA ALA A 23 1.85 -6.91 -7.69
C ALA A 23 1.25 -7.98 -8.62
N GLY A 24 0.02 -8.45 -8.33
CA GLY A 24 -0.68 -9.43 -9.16
C GLY A 24 -1.28 -8.89 -10.45
N THR A 25 -1.52 -7.58 -10.53
CA THR A 25 -2.18 -6.93 -11.69
C THR A 25 -1.24 -6.09 -12.56
N GLY A 26 0.01 -5.87 -12.12
CA GLY A 26 0.96 -4.98 -12.78
C GLY A 26 0.63 -3.49 -12.65
N CYS A 27 -0.29 -3.12 -11.76
CA CYS A 27 -0.61 -1.72 -11.48
C CYS A 27 0.48 -1.06 -10.63
N GLU A 28 0.45 0.27 -10.56
CA GLU A 28 1.29 1.06 -9.64
C GLU A 28 0.48 1.51 -8.42
N LEU A 29 1.05 1.42 -7.21
CA LEU A 29 0.43 1.92 -5.98
C LEU A 29 1.16 3.17 -5.49
N HIS A 30 0.42 4.28 -5.36
CA HIS A 30 0.90 5.53 -4.77
C HIS A 30 0.29 5.72 -3.38
N LEU A 31 1.13 6.06 -2.40
CA LEU A 31 0.70 6.37 -1.03
C LEU A 31 1.00 7.85 -0.77
N VAL A 32 -0.04 8.63 -0.44
CA VAL A 32 0.13 10.04 -0.08
C VAL A 32 0.16 10.18 1.43
N GLU A 33 1.16 10.89 1.93
CA GLU A 33 1.34 11.18 3.36
C GLU A 33 0.21 12.04 3.95
N PRO A 34 0.05 12.08 5.30
CA PRO A 34 0.75 11.26 6.27
C PRO A 34 0.19 9.83 6.32
N LEU A 35 1.08 8.87 6.56
CA LEU A 35 0.70 7.47 6.79
C LEU A 35 0.35 7.29 8.28
N GLY A 36 -0.76 6.61 8.57
CA GLY A 36 -1.16 6.30 9.94
C GLY A 36 -0.43 5.08 10.53
N PHE A 37 0.62 4.60 9.88
CA PHE A 37 1.43 3.43 10.24
C PHE A 37 2.84 3.55 9.64
N ASP A 38 3.78 2.75 10.15
CA ASP A 38 5.16 2.72 9.65
C ASP A 38 5.31 1.65 8.54
N LEU A 39 5.80 2.07 7.37
CA LEU A 39 6.08 1.18 6.22
C LEU A 39 7.23 0.20 6.50
N SER A 40 8.11 0.51 7.45
CA SER A 40 9.25 -0.33 7.81
C SER A 40 8.83 -1.58 8.61
N GLU A 41 7.59 -1.63 9.09
CA GLU A 41 7.08 -2.76 9.88
C GLU A 41 7.22 -4.09 9.11
N PRO A 42 7.72 -5.16 9.76
CA PRO A 42 7.91 -6.47 9.12
C PRO A 42 6.65 -7.07 8.49
N LYS A 43 5.47 -6.65 8.96
CA LYS A 43 4.18 -7.10 8.41
C LYS A 43 3.90 -6.50 7.04
N LEU A 44 4.35 -5.27 6.77
CA LEU A 44 4.17 -4.61 5.47
C LEU A 44 5.26 -5.01 4.47
N ARG A 45 6.50 -5.24 4.92
CA ARG A 45 7.61 -5.66 4.04
C ARG A 45 7.43 -7.06 3.42
N ARG A 46 6.59 -7.90 4.02
CA ARG A 46 6.23 -9.23 3.49
C ARG A 46 4.95 -9.22 2.66
N ALA A 47 4.29 -8.07 2.56
CA ALA A 47 3.03 -7.95 1.83
C ALA A 47 3.28 -7.85 0.33
#